data_AF-A0A7S1A657-F1
#
_entry.id   AF-A0A7S1A657-F1
#
_cell.length_a   1.000
_cell.length_b   1.000
_cell.length_c   1.000
_cell.angle_alpha   90.00
_cell.angle_beta   90.00
_cell.angle_gamma   90.00
#
_symmetry.space_group_name_H-M   'P 1'
#
loop_
_entity.id
_entity.type
_entity.pdbx_description
1 polymer ?
#
loop_
_entity_poly.entity_id
_entity_poly.type
_entity_poly.pdbx_seq_one_letter_code
_entity_poly.pdbx_strand_id
1 'polypeptide(L)'
;MAHVLVPATRVWRDARGDFEANRDETNSGNNVVDSSAVKQVAEYMRNCLIKFGASASVADASDIAALKTLGEDIAKAFSAVVGMLLSTLRFAGPSLRAELLELGDNLASALDILGAGIGATSVKEDMPTSVGKVLNRIKEFEKISRDNRAAIKRQILYCLVLIRDAHKEMQEAIDKSDKIAEGGADNDSDEDAMDDEDGLDETLDESEKLVASTVVALTVALQDALKQASKIASRGDGDADLDWGLQTLVPAARTISSTVDGLIVSTIGGLEVDKFGENLVALRCALSNIESLGLTEEVNVAVDAVEEALNRAREEDN
;
A
#
# COMPACT_ATOMS: atom_id res chain seq x y z
N MET A 1 28.44 7.16 -1.61
CA MET A 1 29.50 6.54 -2.43
C MET A 1 29.00 6.54 -3.87
N ALA A 2 29.76 7.02 -4.86
CA ALA A 2 29.27 7.06 -6.24
C ALA A 2 29.39 5.66 -6.88
N HIS A 3 28.27 5.06 -7.29
CA HIS A 3 28.22 3.77 -7.99
C HIS A 3 27.83 3.93 -9.47
N VAL A 4 27.97 2.86 -10.26
CA VAL A 4 27.75 2.88 -11.72
C VAL A 4 26.30 3.20 -12.14
N LEU A 5 25.34 3.07 -11.22
CA LEU A 5 23.91 3.35 -11.46
C LEU A 5 23.45 4.75 -10.99
N VAL A 6 24.34 5.57 -10.41
CA VAL A 6 24.02 6.95 -10.00
C VAL A 6 23.41 7.80 -11.13
N PRO A 7 23.81 7.66 -12.41
CA PRO A 7 23.17 8.41 -13.48
C PRO A 7 21.66 8.16 -13.57
N ALA A 8 21.19 6.92 -13.33
CA ALA A 8 19.77 6.60 -13.36
C ALA A 8 19.01 7.32 -12.22
N THR A 9 19.55 7.30 -11.00
CA THR A 9 18.90 7.94 -9.84
C THR A 9 18.91 9.46 -9.95
N ARG A 10 19.93 10.03 -10.59
CA ARG A 10 19.97 11.45 -10.96
C ARG A 10 18.87 11.83 -11.94
N VAL A 11 18.65 11.04 -13.00
CA VAL A 11 17.57 11.28 -13.97
C VAL A 11 16.21 11.39 -13.28
N TRP A 12 15.94 10.51 -12.31
CA TRP A 12 14.70 10.62 -11.53
C TRP A 12 14.65 11.86 -10.67
N ARG A 13 15.73 12.17 -9.93
CA ARG A 13 15.79 13.38 -9.09
C ARG A 13 15.51 14.65 -9.89
N ASP A 14 16.08 14.75 -11.09
CA ASP A 14 15.91 15.91 -11.96
C ASP A 14 14.46 15.99 -12.48
N ALA A 15 13.84 14.86 -12.84
CA ALA A 15 12.46 14.79 -13.30
C ALA A 15 11.40 14.91 -12.19
N ARG A 16 11.72 14.54 -10.95
CA ARG A 16 10.79 14.54 -9.81
C ARG A 16 10.19 15.93 -9.56
N GLY A 17 10.99 16.98 -9.76
CA GLY A 17 10.52 18.36 -9.65
C GLY A 17 9.35 18.67 -10.59
N ASP A 18 9.30 18.05 -11.78
CA ASP A 18 8.19 18.23 -12.72
C ASP A 18 6.90 17.57 -12.18
N PHE A 19 6.99 16.44 -11.47
CA PHE A 19 5.83 15.82 -10.84
C PHE A 19 5.27 16.68 -9.70
N GLU A 20 6.15 17.32 -8.93
CA GLU A 20 5.77 18.20 -7.83
C GLU A 20 5.21 19.55 -8.33
N ALA A 21 5.81 20.13 -9.38
CA ALA A 21 5.36 21.39 -9.97
C ALA A 21 4.00 21.30 -10.67
N ASN A 22 3.70 20.15 -11.28
CA ASN A 22 2.43 19.93 -11.97
C ASN A 22 1.34 19.36 -11.05
N ARG A 23 1.48 19.42 -9.72
CA ARG A 23 0.52 18.81 -8.78
C ARG A 23 -0.91 19.33 -8.95
N ASP A 24 -1.08 20.62 -9.20
CA ASP A 24 -2.38 21.31 -9.18
C ASP A 24 -3.04 21.46 -10.57
N GLU A 25 -2.36 21.07 -11.65
CA GLU A 25 -2.92 21.21 -13.00
C GLU A 25 -3.96 20.11 -13.28
N THR A 26 -5.26 20.39 -13.13
CA THR A 26 -6.31 19.45 -13.55
C THR A 26 -6.48 19.46 -15.07
N ASN A 27 -5.70 18.63 -15.77
CA ASN A 27 -5.95 18.39 -17.19
C ASN A 27 -6.97 17.25 -17.35
N SER A 28 -8.18 17.61 -17.76
CA SER A 28 -9.30 16.70 -18.07
C SER A 28 -9.10 15.90 -19.36
N GLY A 29 -7.85 15.69 -19.78
CA GLY A 29 -7.53 14.91 -20.96
C GLY A 29 -7.85 13.45 -20.69
N ASN A 30 -8.87 12.92 -21.37
CA ASN A 30 -9.27 11.50 -21.28
C ASN A 30 -8.26 10.57 -22.00
N ASN A 31 -6.98 10.93 -21.98
CA ASN A 31 -5.92 10.22 -22.66
C ASN A 31 -5.56 8.97 -21.88
N VAL A 32 -5.64 7.85 -22.58
CA VAL A 32 -5.33 6.53 -22.05
C VAL A 32 -3.84 6.28 -22.21
N VAL A 33 -3.19 5.76 -21.16
CA VAL A 33 -1.79 5.33 -21.24
C VAL A 33 -1.65 4.23 -22.28
N ASP A 34 -0.75 4.43 -23.25
CA ASP A 34 -0.45 3.44 -24.27
C ASP A 34 0.24 2.22 -23.65
N SER A 35 -0.53 1.15 -23.44
CA SER A 35 -0.04 -0.10 -22.87
C SER A 35 1.03 -0.78 -23.73
N SER A 36 1.06 -0.54 -25.04
CA SER A 36 2.10 -1.08 -25.92
C SER A 36 3.44 -0.37 -25.67
N ALA A 37 3.42 0.96 -25.61
CA ALA A 37 4.60 1.77 -25.29
C ALA A 37 5.16 1.42 -23.90
N VAL A 38 4.30 1.29 -22.88
CA VAL A 38 4.73 0.89 -21.52
C VAL A 38 5.45 -0.46 -21.55
N LYS A 39 4.88 -1.47 -22.21
CA LYS A 39 5.50 -2.80 -22.32
C LYS A 39 6.83 -2.76 -23.06
N GLN A 40 6.94 -1.98 -24.13
CA GLN A 40 8.18 -1.85 -24.88
C GLN A 40 9.30 -1.22 -24.02
N VAL A 41 8.99 -0.18 -23.26
CA VAL A 41 9.93 0.49 -22.37
C VAL A 41 10.32 -0.42 -21.20
N ALA A 42 9.36 -1.14 -20.61
CA ALA A 42 9.62 -2.10 -19.55
C ALA A 42 10.50 -3.26 -20.02
N GLU A 43 10.24 -3.80 -21.21
CA GLU A 43 11.04 -4.85 -21.82
C GLU A 43 12.47 -4.38 -22.13
N TYR A 44 12.64 -3.14 -22.60
CA TYR A 44 13.96 -2.55 -22.78
C TYR A 44 14.73 -2.47 -21.46
N MET A 45 14.11 -1.94 -20.40
CA MET A 45 14.70 -1.85 -19.07
C MET A 45 15.03 -3.23 -18.49
N ARG A 46 14.12 -4.20 -18.61
CA ARG A 46 14.32 -5.59 -18.20
C ARG A 46 15.55 -6.20 -18.87
N ASN A 47 15.68 -6.04 -20.19
CA ASN A 47 16.79 -6.60 -20.95
C ASN A 47 18.14 -5.98 -20.56
N CYS A 48 18.19 -4.66 -20.33
CA CYS A 48 19.39 -4.00 -19.80
C CYS A 48 19.75 -4.53 -18.41
N LEU A 49 18.77 -4.66 -17.52
CA LEU A 49 18.95 -5.14 -16.16
C LEU A 49 19.42 -6.60 -16.10
N ILE A 50 18.87 -7.50 -16.93
CA ILE A 50 19.28 -8.90 -16.97
C ILE A 50 20.75 -9.02 -17.41
N LYS A 51 21.16 -8.28 -18.45
CA LYS A 51 22.55 -8.25 -18.92
C LYS A 51 23.48 -7.70 -17.85
N PHE A 52 23.07 -6.63 -17.17
CA PHE A 52 23.79 -6.03 -16.07
C PHE A 52 23.95 -7.01 -14.91
N GLY A 53 22.86 -7.61 -14.45
CA GLY A 53 22.86 -8.57 -13.33
C GLY A 53 23.73 -9.79 -13.62
N ALA A 54 23.61 -10.39 -14.81
CA ALA A 54 24.44 -11.52 -15.22
C ALA A 54 25.94 -11.17 -15.20
N SER A 55 26.30 -9.97 -15.64
CA SER A 55 27.71 -9.51 -15.64
C SER A 55 28.18 -9.17 -14.22
N ALA A 56 27.35 -8.46 -13.44
CA ALA A 56 27.68 -8.04 -12.08
C ALA A 56 27.86 -9.21 -11.11
N SER A 57 27.13 -10.32 -11.30
CA SER A 57 27.27 -11.52 -10.46
C SER A 57 28.62 -12.22 -10.59
N VAL A 58 29.28 -12.10 -11.75
CA VAL A 58 30.59 -12.74 -12.01
C VAL A 58 31.75 -11.75 -12.03
N ALA A 59 31.47 -10.45 -12.09
CA ALA A 59 32.47 -9.40 -12.19
C ALA A 59 33.44 -9.37 -11.00
N ASP A 60 34.70 -9.11 -11.27
CA ASP A 60 35.72 -8.78 -10.26
C ASP A 60 36.13 -7.29 -10.33
N ALA A 61 37.14 -6.90 -9.55
CA ALA A 61 37.61 -5.52 -9.49
C ALA A 61 38.15 -5.00 -10.84
N SER A 62 38.54 -5.89 -11.76
CA SER A 62 39.03 -5.53 -13.09
C SER A 62 37.89 -5.28 -14.11
N ASP A 63 36.68 -5.76 -13.83
CA ASP A 63 35.51 -5.65 -14.71
C ASP A 63 34.69 -4.36 -14.54
N ILE A 64 35.11 -3.47 -13.63
CA ILE A 64 34.38 -2.23 -13.31
C ILE A 64 34.12 -1.36 -14.55
N ALA A 65 35.05 -1.34 -15.51
CA ALA A 65 34.89 -0.59 -16.76
C ALA A 65 33.75 -1.14 -17.63
N ALA A 66 33.60 -2.48 -17.71
CA ALA A 66 32.51 -3.11 -18.45
C ALA A 66 31.16 -2.89 -17.76
N LEU A 67 31.13 -2.99 -16.42
CA LEU A 67 29.93 -2.68 -15.63
C LEU A 67 29.48 -1.22 -15.77
N LYS A 68 30.42 -0.29 -15.96
CA LYS A 68 30.09 1.12 -16.20
C LYS A 68 29.32 1.30 -17.51
N THR A 69 29.75 0.67 -18.60
CA THR A 69 29.01 0.71 -19.88
C THR A 69 27.61 0.11 -19.76
N LEU A 70 27.46 -1.01 -19.05
CA LEU A 70 26.15 -1.59 -18.79
C LEU A 70 25.28 -0.71 -17.87
N GLY A 71 25.89 -0.02 -16.91
CA GLY A 71 25.22 0.98 -16.07
C GLY A 71 24.71 2.18 -16.86
N GLU A 72 25.45 2.64 -17.87
CA GLU A 72 25.00 3.68 -18.81
C GLU A 72 23.80 3.21 -19.63
N ASP A 73 23.76 1.94 -20.04
CA ASP A 73 22.61 1.37 -20.75
C ASP A 73 21.37 1.25 -19.84
N ILE A 74 21.55 0.91 -18.56
CA ILE A 74 20.47 1.00 -17.56
C ILE A 74 19.99 2.45 -17.43
N ALA A 75 20.89 3.42 -17.35
CA ALA A 75 20.51 4.82 -17.23
C ALA A 75 19.71 5.32 -18.45
N LYS A 76 20.07 4.89 -19.66
CA LYS A 76 19.29 5.19 -20.89
C LYS A 76 17.91 4.54 -20.85
N ALA A 77 17.83 3.27 -20.47
CA ALA A 77 16.55 2.57 -20.38
C ALA A 77 15.64 3.18 -19.29
N PHE A 78 16.21 3.55 -18.15
CA PHE A 78 15.49 4.25 -17.10
C PHE A 78 15.08 5.68 -17.54
N SER A 79 15.89 6.37 -18.34
CA SER A 79 15.49 7.65 -18.94
C SER A 79 14.28 7.50 -19.87
N ALA A 80 14.17 6.38 -20.58
CA ALA A 80 12.97 6.07 -21.36
C ALA A 80 11.75 5.81 -20.46
N VAL A 81 11.92 5.14 -19.32
CA VAL A 81 10.87 5.00 -18.29
C VAL A 81 10.41 6.38 -17.80
N VAL A 82 11.35 7.24 -17.40
CA VAL A 82 11.02 8.60 -16.92
C VAL A 82 10.34 9.43 -18.00
N GLY A 83 10.81 9.35 -19.25
CA GLY A 83 10.15 9.99 -20.39
C GLY A 83 8.71 9.52 -20.61
N MET A 84 8.43 8.22 -20.45
CA MET A 84 7.09 7.66 -20.51
C MET A 84 6.20 8.18 -19.35
N LEU A 85 6.73 8.22 -18.13
CA LEU A 85 6.01 8.74 -16.97
C LEU A 85 5.69 10.24 -17.14
N LEU A 86 6.66 11.06 -17.57
CA LEU A 86 6.46 12.49 -17.84
C LEU A 86 5.48 12.75 -18.99
N SER A 87 5.52 11.93 -20.05
CA SER A 87 4.54 12.00 -21.13
C SER A 87 3.13 11.73 -20.61
N THR A 88 3.00 10.79 -19.67
CA THR A 88 1.72 10.41 -19.04
C THR A 88 1.23 11.48 -18.05
N LEU A 89 2.15 12.09 -17.31
CA LEU A 89 1.87 13.12 -16.30
C LEU A 89 1.01 14.27 -16.82
N ARG A 90 1.21 14.65 -18.09
CA ARG A 90 0.51 15.77 -18.76
C ARG A 90 -1.00 15.65 -18.76
N PHE A 91 -1.54 14.44 -18.70
CA PHE A 91 -2.97 14.16 -18.74
C PHE A 91 -3.43 13.28 -17.58
N ALA A 92 -2.56 13.04 -16.60
CA ALA A 92 -2.90 12.24 -15.43
C ALA A 92 -3.71 13.07 -14.42
N GLY A 93 -4.82 12.50 -13.95
CA GLY A 93 -5.52 13.03 -12.77
C GLY A 93 -4.75 12.74 -11.46
N PRO A 94 -5.22 13.27 -10.32
CA PRO A 94 -4.47 13.23 -9.06
C PRO A 94 -4.02 11.83 -8.61
N SER A 95 -4.88 10.83 -8.74
CA SER A 95 -4.58 9.46 -8.29
C SER A 95 -3.59 8.76 -9.22
N LEU A 96 -3.72 8.94 -10.54
CA LEU A 96 -2.73 8.44 -11.49
C LEU A 96 -1.38 9.13 -11.28
N ARG A 97 -1.34 10.44 -11.07
CA ARG A 97 -0.10 11.18 -10.78
C ARG A 97 0.64 10.64 -9.57
N ALA A 98 -0.08 10.39 -8.47
CA ALA A 98 0.49 9.78 -7.28
C ALA A 98 1.10 8.40 -7.59
N GLU A 99 0.40 7.58 -8.39
CA GLU A 99 0.92 6.28 -8.84
C GLU A 99 2.17 6.42 -9.72
N LEU A 100 2.21 7.38 -10.66
CA LEU A 100 3.39 7.63 -11.50
C LEU A 100 4.62 8.02 -10.65
N LEU A 101 4.41 8.90 -9.68
CA LEU A 101 5.47 9.37 -8.78
C LEU A 101 5.99 8.22 -7.92
N GLU A 102 5.11 7.43 -7.32
CA GLU A 102 5.46 6.26 -6.52
C GLU A 102 6.25 5.22 -7.33
N LEU A 103 5.84 4.94 -8.57
CA LEU A 103 6.56 4.02 -9.47
C LEU A 103 7.98 4.50 -9.77
N GLY A 104 8.15 5.80 -10.03
CA GLY A 104 9.47 6.39 -10.27
C GLY A 104 10.36 6.36 -9.03
N ASP A 105 9.84 6.73 -7.86
CA ASP A 105 10.54 6.69 -6.58
C ASP A 105 10.99 5.26 -6.24
N ASN A 106 10.07 4.28 -6.36
CA ASN A 106 10.35 2.88 -6.05
C ASN A 106 11.40 2.27 -6.99
N LEU A 107 11.32 2.56 -8.29
CA LEU A 107 12.27 2.04 -9.27
C LEU A 107 13.64 2.70 -9.13
N ALA A 108 13.69 4.03 -8.91
CA ALA A 108 14.94 4.75 -8.67
C ALA A 108 15.63 4.26 -7.39
N SER A 109 14.88 4.10 -6.29
CA SER A 109 15.39 3.57 -5.02
C SER A 109 15.94 2.14 -5.18
N ALA A 110 15.22 1.27 -5.89
CA ALA A 110 15.69 -0.09 -6.14
C ALA A 110 16.99 -0.13 -6.98
N LEU A 111 17.14 0.78 -7.95
CA LEU A 111 18.38 0.93 -8.72
C LEU A 111 19.53 1.52 -7.90
N ASP A 112 19.24 2.42 -6.96
CA ASP A 112 20.24 2.97 -6.03
C ASP A 112 20.78 1.85 -5.13
N ILE A 113 19.90 1.07 -4.52
CA ILE A 113 20.25 -0.08 -3.67
C ILE A 113 21.07 -1.11 -4.45
N LEU A 114 20.61 -1.50 -5.65
CA LEU A 114 21.35 -2.42 -6.53
C LEU A 114 22.74 -1.87 -6.83
N GLY A 115 22.83 -0.57 -7.12
CA GLY A 115 24.06 0.11 -7.46
C GLY A 115 25.05 0.20 -6.30
N ALA A 116 24.57 0.56 -5.12
CA ALA A 116 25.36 0.65 -3.88
C ALA A 116 25.94 -0.71 -3.46
N GLY A 117 25.27 -1.80 -3.83
CA GLY A 117 25.73 -3.16 -3.58
C GLY A 117 26.95 -3.59 -4.43
N ILE A 118 27.26 -2.89 -5.51
CA ILE A 118 28.32 -3.31 -6.44
C ILE A 118 29.70 -3.09 -5.83
N GLY A 119 30.52 -4.14 -5.80
CA GLY A 119 31.89 -4.09 -5.28
C GLY A 119 32.02 -4.39 -3.79
N ALA A 120 30.90 -4.53 -3.07
CA ALA A 120 30.90 -5.08 -1.73
C ALA A 120 31.02 -6.62 -1.80
N THR A 121 32.02 -7.19 -1.13
CA THR A 121 32.33 -8.62 -1.18
C THR A 121 31.17 -9.51 -0.70
N SER A 122 30.36 -9.02 0.24
CA SER A 122 29.15 -9.68 0.74
C SER A 122 27.98 -9.69 -0.24
N VAL A 123 27.99 -8.82 -1.26
CA VAL A 123 26.81 -8.59 -2.13
C VAL A 123 26.89 -9.37 -3.45
N LYS A 124 27.99 -10.07 -3.74
CA LYS A 124 28.02 -11.00 -4.89
C LYS A 124 26.98 -12.12 -4.75
N GLU A 125 26.77 -12.60 -3.52
CA GLU A 125 25.76 -13.62 -3.21
C GLU A 125 24.33 -13.05 -3.25
N ASP A 126 24.16 -11.77 -2.89
CA ASP A 126 22.86 -11.06 -2.88
C ASP A 126 22.50 -10.37 -4.20
N MET A 127 23.37 -10.42 -5.21
CA MET A 127 23.16 -9.78 -6.50
C MET A 127 21.89 -10.30 -7.21
N PRO A 128 21.62 -11.63 -7.27
CA PRO A 128 20.38 -12.13 -7.86
C PRO A 128 19.12 -11.61 -7.15
N THR A 129 19.17 -11.54 -5.82
CA THR A 129 18.06 -11.01 -5.00
C THR A 129 17.82 -9.53 -5.29
N SER A 130 18.88 -8.73 -5.36
CA SER A 130 18.80 -7.29 -5.65
C SER A 130 18.29 -7.01 -7.06
N VAL A 131 18.77 -7.77 -8.05
CA VAL A 131 18.25 -7.71 -9.43
C VAL A 131 16.78 -8.14 -9.48
N GLY A 132 16.41 -9.19 -8.75
CA GLY A 132 15.02 -9.65 -8.61
C GLY A 132 14.10 -8.57 -8.06
N LYS A 133 14.54 -7.80 -7.05
CA LYS A 133 13.79 -6.64 -6.52
C LYS A 133 13.53 -5.59 -7.61
N VAL A 134 14.53 -5.22 -8.41
CA VAL A 134 14.35 -4.26 -9.50
C VAL A 134 13.44 -4.83 -10.60
N LEU A 135 13.56 -6.12 -10.95
CA LEU A 135 12.66 -6.79 -11.91
C LEU A 135 11.20 -6.77 -11.45
N ASN A 136 10.95 -6.94 -10.15
CA ASN A 136 9.61 -6.81 -9.59
C ASN A 136 9.06 -5.39 -9.75
N ARG A 137 9.89 -4.36 -9.53
CA ARG A 137 9.48 -2.95 -9.78
C ARG A 137 9.20 -2.67 -11.26
N ILE A 138 9.98 -3.24 -12.18
CA ILE A 138 9.69 -3.15 -13.62
C ILE A 138 8.34 -3.81 -13.96
N LYS A 139 8.04 -4.95 -13.33
CA LYS A 139 6.74 -5.64 -13.50
C LYS A 139 5.58 -4.83 -12.91
N GLU A 140 5.81 -4.07 -11.84
CA GLU A 140 4.82 -3.13 -11.30
C GLU A 140 4.58 -1.96 -12.28
N PHE A 141 5.65 -1.40 -12.86
CA PHE A 141 5.55 -0.38 -13.90
C PHE A 141 4.76 -0.86 -15.14
N GLU A 142 4.90 -2.11 -15.57
CA GLU A 142 4.07 -2.68 -16.65
C GLU A 142 2.57 -2.69 -16.34
N LYS A 143 2.21 -2.69 -15.06
CA LYS A 143 0.84 -2.72 -14.57
C LYS A 143 0.33 -1.34 -14.21
N ILE A 144 0.99 -0.27 -14.64
CA ILE A 144 0.54 1.11 -14.43
C ILE A 144 -0.91 1.29 -14.85
N SER A 145 -1.67 2.06 -14.07
CA SER A 145 -3.05 2.36 -14.40
C SER A 145 -3.15 3.13 -15.72
N ARG A 146 -4.17 2.77 -16.51
CA ARG A 146 -4.37 3.31 -17.86
C ARG A 146 -4.98 4.71 -17.88
N ASP A 147 -5.69 5.06 -16.82
CA ASP A 147 -6.38 6.32 -16.64
C ASP A 147 -6.54 6.57 -15.13
N ASN A 148 -7.04 7.76 -14.77
CA ASN A 148 -7.19 8.13 -13.36
C ASN A 148 -8.23 7.27 -12.62
N ARG A 149 -9.27 6.79 -13.30
CA ARG A 149 -10.33 5.96 -12.70
C ARG A 149 -9.80 4.57 -12.37
N ALA A 150 -8.99 3.99 -13.26
CA ALA A 150 -8.26 2.76 -13.00
C ALA A 150 -7.30 2.90 -11.81
N ALA A 151 -6.62 4.05 -11.68
CA ALA A 151 -5.77 4.35 -10.53
C ALA A 151 -6.57 4.45 -9.23
N ILE A 152 -7.69 5.19 -9.23
CA ILE A 152 -8.62 5.27 -8.10
C ILE A 152 -9.09 3.88 -7.67
N LYS A 153 -9.59 3.09 -8.63
CA LYS A 153 -10.04 1.72 -8.37
C LYS A 153 -8.94 0.89 -7.74
N ARG A 154 -7.71 0.94 -8.27
CA ARG A 154 -6.58 0.18 -7.74
C ARG A 154 -6.28 0.57 -6.29
N GLN A 155 -6.32 1.86 -5.98
CA GLN A 155 -6.09 2.35 -4.63
C GLN A 155 -7.20 1.94 -3.66
N ILE A 156 -8.47 1.97 -4.09
CA ILE A 156 -9.60 1.45 -3.29
C ILE A 156 -9.43 -0.05 -3.03
N LEU A 157 -9.06 -0.83 -4.05
CA LEU A 157 -8.83 -2.27 -3.90
C LEU A 157 -7.66 -2.57 -2.97
N TYR A 158 -6.62 -1.74 -2.96
CA TYR A 158 -5.53 -1.83 -2.00
C TYR A 158 -6.02 -1.58 -0.57
N CYS A 159 -6.78 -0.51 -0.32
CA CYS A 159 -7.37 -0.24 0.99
C CYS A 159 -8.32 -1.37 1.44
N LEU A 160 -9.05 -1.96 0.50
CA LEU A 160 -9.93 -3.11 0.77
C LEU A 160 -9.14 -4.35 1.21
N VAL A 161 -7.93 -4.58 0.66
CA VAL A 161 -7.05 -5.66 1.13
C VAL A 161 -6.61 -5.39 2.56
N LEU A 162 -6.17 -4.17 2.87
CA LEU A 162 -5.77 -3.81 4.23
C LEU A 162 -6.90 -4.03 5.25
N ILE A 163 -8.13 -3.63 4.93
CA ILE A 163 -9.29 -3.84 5.82
C ILE A 163 -9.63 -5.33 5.97
N ARG A 164 -9.38 -6.17 4.95
CA ARG A 164 -9.58 -7.62 5.06
C ARG A 164 -8.54 -8.28 5.95
N ASP A 165 -7.30 -7.84 5.83
CA ASP A 165 -6.20 -8.34 6.65
C ASP A 165 -6.46 -7.97 8.12
N ALA A 166 -6.80 -6.70 8.37
CA ALA A 166 -7.27 -6.19 9.66
C ALA A 166 -8.49 -6.94 10.22
N HIS A 167 -9.52 -7.18 9.41
CA HIS A 167 -10.68 -7.98 9.81
C HIS A 167 -10.28 -9.39 10.26
N LYS A 168 -9.39 -10.02 9.48
CA LYS A 168 -8.92 -11.38 9.76
C LYS A 168 -8.12 -11.42 11.06
N GLU A 169 -7.22 -10.46 11.26
CA GLU A 169 -6.43 -10.34 12.48
C GLU A 169 -7.30 -10.18 13.73
N MET A 170 -8.29 -9.28 13.67
CA MET A 170 -9.24 -9.09 14.78
C MET A 170 -10.08 -10.35 15.05
N GLN A 171 -10.57 -11.02 13.99
CA GLN A 171 -11.32 -12.26 14.16
C GLN A 171 -10.46 -13.37 14.79
N GLU A 172 -9.19 -13.49 14.35
CA GLU A 172 -8.25 -14.45 14.93
C GLU A 172 -7.97 -14.14 16.42
N ALA A 173 -7.92 -12.86 16.81
CA ALA A 173 -7.77 -12.45 18.21
C ALA A 173 -8.98 -12.87 19.08
N ILE A 174 -10.21 -12.66 18.58
CA ILE A 174 -11.44 -13.10 19.26
C ILE A 174 -11.45 -14.63 19.40
N ASP A 175 -11.22 -15.35 18.30
CA ASP A 175 -11.23 -16.82 18.28
C ASP A 175 -10.17 -17.41 19.21
N LYS A 176 -9.00 -16.76 19.33
CA LYS A 176 -7.93 -17.17 20.25
C LYS A 176 -8.36 -16.98 21.71
N SER A 177 -8.95 -15.83 22.04
CA SER A 177 -9.46 -15.56 23.39
C SER A 177 -10.57 -16.56 23.80
N ASP A 178 -11.48 -16.90 22.89
CA ASP A 178 -12.54 -17.87 23.15
C ASP A 178 -12.01 -19.29 23.39
N LYS A 179 -11.00 -19.74 22.62
CA LYS A 179 -10.36 -21.05 22.84
C LYS A 179 -9.67 -21.16 24.20
N ILE A 180 -9.04 -20.07 24.65
CA ILE A 180 -8.41 -20.03 25.98
C ILE A 180 -9.49 -20.10 27.06
N ALA A 181 -10.59 -19.35 26.91
CA ALA A 181 -11.71 -19.34 27.85
C ALA A 181 -12.44 -20.70 27.95
N GLU A 182 -12.57 -21.43 26.85
CA GLU A 182 -13.18 -22.78 26.80
C GLU A 182 -12.26 -23.89 27.34
N GLY A 183 -11.05 -23.57 27.81
CA GLY A 183 -10.08 -24.55 28.30
C GLY A 183 -9.43 -25.38 27.19
N GLY A 184 -9.54 -24.93 25.94
CA GLY A 184 -8.96 -25.55 24.75
C GLY A 184 -7.46 -25.30 24.57
N ALA A 185 -6.71 -25.29 25.68
CA ALA A 185 -5.27 -25.50 25.61
C ALA A 185 -5.03 -26.97 25.25
N ASP A 186 -5.14 -27.30 23.95
CA ASP A 186 -4.66 -28.58 23.43
C ASP A 186 -3.17 -28.68 23.75
N ASN A 187 -2.93 -29.45 24.79
CA ASN A 187 -1.67 -29.78 25.41
C ASN A 187 -0.91 -30.75 24.49
N ASP A 188 -0.54 -30.28 23.30
CA ASP A 188 0.16 -31.04 22.26
C ASP A 188 1.54 -30.43 21.98
N SER A 189 2.27 -30.09 23.03
CA SER A 189 3.74 -30.05 22.96
C SER A 189 4.37 -30.45 24.27
N ASP A 190 5.11 -31.55 24.16
CA ASP A 190 6.12 -32.06 25.06
C ASP A 190 6.84 -30.98 25.87
N GLU A 191 6.99 -31.28 27.17
CA GLU A 191 8.18 -31.03 27.98
C GLU A 191 9.12 -29.91 27.52
N ASP A 192 8.83 -28.66 27.93
CA ASP A 192 9.84 -27.70 28.40
C ASP A 192 9.15 -26.57 29.18
N ALA A 193 8.66 -26.93 30.37
CA ALA A 193 8.22 -25.98 31.38
C ALA A 193 9.45 -25.29 32.01
N MET A 194 9.98 -24.29 31.33
CA MET A 194 10.86 -23.29 31.92
C MET A 194 10.57 -21.91 31.31
N ASP A 195 9.96 -21.07 32.14
CA ASP A 195 10.22 -19.63 32.19
C ASP A 195 9.69 -18.78 31.02
N ASP A 196 8.39 -18.50 31.01
CA ASP A 196 7.84 -17.27 30.43
C ASP A 196 6.77 -16.70 31.38
N GLU A 197 7.22 -16.20 32.53
CA GLU A 197 6.44 -15.39 33.48
C GLU A 197 6.26 -13.93 32.98
N ASP A 198 6.21 -13.74 31.64
CA ASP A 198 5.90 -12.51 30.91
C ASP A 198 4.80 -12.78 29.85
N GLY A 199 3.92 -13.74 30.14
CA GLY A 199 2.71 -13.99 29.35
C GLY A 199 1.82 -12.76 29.41
N LEU A 200 1.96 -11.87 28.44
CA LEU A 200 0.97 -10.83 28.12
C LEU A 200 -0.40 -11.51 28.19
N ASP A 201 -1.28 -10.98 29.02
CA ASP A 201 -2.65 -11.46 29.14
C ASP A 201 -3.34 -11.23 27.78
N GLU A 202 -3.18 -12.20 26.88
CA GLU A 202 -3.78 -12.19 25.53
C GLU A 202 -5.28 -12.55 25.58
N THR A 203 -5.83 -12.71 26.78
CA THR A 203 -7.25 -12.96 26.95
C THR A 203 -8.00 -11.63 26.94
N LEU A 204 -8.75 -11.40 25.86
CA LEU A 204 -9.67 -10.27 25.80
C LEU A 204 -10.73 -10.41 26.90
N ASP A 205 -10.95 -9.35 27.68
CA ASP A 205 -12.05 -9.32 28.64
C ASP A 205 -13.42 -9.25 27.93
N GLU A 206 -14.53 -9.40 28.67
CA GLU A 206 -15.87 -9.40 28.05
C GLU A 206 -16.23 -8.06 27.38
N SER A 207 -15.71 -6.94 27.90
CA SER A 207 -15.94 -5.61 27.37
C SER A 207 -15.13 -5.39 26.07
N GLU A 208 -13.88 -5.84 26.04
CA GLU A 208 -12.98 -5.87 24.90
C GLU A 208 -13.52 -6.78 23.80
N LYS A 209 -14.01 -7.98 24.16
CA LYS A 209 -14.66 -8.91 23.22
C LYS A 209 -15.90 -8.30 22.58
N LEU A 210 -16.72 -7.59 23.36
CA LEU A 210 -17.90 -6.90 22.84
C LEU A 210 -17.49 -5.83 21.82
N VAL A 211 -16.53 -4.97 22.16
CA VAL A 211 -16.01 -3.93 21.27
C VAL A 211 -15.38 -4.56 20.02
N ALA A 212 -14.51 -5.54 20.17
CA ALA A 212 -13.86 -6.29 19.10
C ALA A 212 -14.89 -6.88 18.12
N SER A 213 -15.94 -7.53 18.63
CA SER A 213 -17.02 -8.11 17.81
C SER A 213 -17.77 -7.07 16.99
N THR A 214 -18.03 -5.88 17.57
CA THR A 214 -18.65 -4.77 16.82
C THR A 214 -17.70 -4.18 15.77
N VAL A 215 -16.40 -4.10 16.05
CA VAL A 215 -15.38 -3.68 15.08
C VAL A 215 -15.32 -4.67 13.91
N VAL A 216 -15.40 -5.98 14.16
CA VAL A 216 -15.50 -6.99 13.09
C VAL A 216 -16.72 -6.74 12.20
N ALA A 217 -17.91 -6.52 12.78
CA ALA A 217 -19.11 -6.20 12.01
C ALA A 217 -18.95 -4.91 11.17
N LEU A 218 -18.34 -3.87 11.76
CA LEU A 218 -18.01 -2.62 11.06
C LEU A 218 -17.07 -2.86 9.88
N THR A 219 -16.02 -3.67 10.04
CA THR A 219 -15.11 -3.96 8.92
C THR A 219 -15.80 -4.67 7.77
N VAL A 220 -16.81 -5.52 8.03
CA VAL A 220 -17.62 -6.15 6.97
C VAL A 220 -18.40 -5.08 6.18
N ALA A 221 -19.08 -4.17 6.88
CA ALA A 221 -19.82 -3.08 6.25
C ALA A 221 -18.88 -2.17 5.42
N LEU A 222 -17.71 -1.83 5.96
CA LEU A 222 -16.68 -1.05 5.25
C LEU A 222 -16.15 -1.77 4.01
N GLN A 223 -15.92 -3.08 4.10
CA GLN A 223 -15.51 -3.88 2.94
C GLN A 223 -16.57 -3.82 1.83
N ASP A 224 -17.85 -3.91 2.17
CA ASP A 224 -18.92 -3.87 1.19
C ASP A 224 -19.11 -2.47 0.58
N ALA A 225 -19.02 -1.41 1.39
CA ALA A 225 -19.01 -0.03 0.91
C ALA A 225 -17.85 0.22 -0.08
N LEU A 226 -16.62 -0.18 0.25
CA LEU A 226 -15.47 -0.02 -0.65
C LEU A 226 -15.55 -0.91 -1.90
N LYS A 227 -16.11 -2.13 -1.79
CA LYS A 227 -16.41 -2.96 -2.98
C LYS A 227 -17.37 -2.23 -3.91
N GLN A 228 -18.43 -1.61 -3.38
CA GLN A 228 -19.38 -0.83 -4.18
C GLN A 228 -18.71 0.41 -4.79
N ALA A 229 -17.92 1.13 -4.01
CA ALA A 229 -17.15 2.29 -4.48
C ALA A 229 -16.20 1.92 -5.64
N SER A 230 -15.53 0.76 -5.57
CA SER A 230 -14.68 0.26 -6.65
C SER A 230 -15.45 -0.07 -7.94
N LYS A 231 -16.72 -0.48 -7.83
CA LYS A 231 -17.61 -0.69 -8.98
C LYS A 231 -18.00 0.63 -9.61
N ILE A 232 -18.30 1.66 -8.80
CA ILE A 232 -18.60 3.02 -9.28
C ILE A 232 -17.40 3.59 -10.05
N ALA A 233 -16.19 3.46 -9.52
CA ALA A 233 -14.96 3.88 -10.20
C ALA A 233 -14.76 3.21 -11.57
N SER A 234 -15.38 2.04 -11.80
CA SER A 234 -15.31 1.31 -13.07
C SER A 234 -16.36 1.74 -14.10
N ARG A 235 -17.41 2.47 -13.69
CA ARG A 235 -18.49 2.90 -14.58
C ARG A 235 -18.06 4.16 -15.32
N GLY A 236 -17.70 4.03 -16.60
CA GLY A 236 -17.20 5.13 -17.44
C GLY A 236 -18.24 6.18 -17.86
N ASP A 237 -19.28 6.42 -17.06
CA ASP A 237 -20.23 7.50 -17.32
C ASP A 237 -19.53 8.84 -17.03
N GLY A 238 -19.46 9.68 -18.06
CA GLY A 238 -18.80 10.99 -18.07
C GLY A 238 -19.57 12.06 -17.27
N ASP A 239 -20.04 11.70 -16.08
CA ASP A 239 -20.64 12.60 -15.13
C ASP A 239 -19.52 13.30 -14.32
N ALA A 240 -19.42 14.62 -14.48
CA ALA A 240 -18.39 15.44 -13.86
C ALA A 240 -18.51 15.47 -12.33
N ASP A 241 -19.74 15.39 -11.79
CA ASP A 241 -19.98 15.35 -10.35
C ASP A 241 -19.52 14.01 -9.77
N LEU A 242 -19.71 12.92 -10.53
CA LEU A 242 -19.18 11.61 -10.19
C LEU A 242 -17.65 11.58 -10.24
N ASP A 243 -17.03 12.23 -11.23
CA ASP A 243 -15.57 12.32 -11.33
C ASP A 243 -14.94 13.08 -10.15
N TRP A 244 -15.61 14.12 -9.65
CA TRP A 244 -15.19 14.81 -8.43
C TRP A 244 -15.35 13.93 -7.18
N GLY A 245 -16.51 13.29 -7.01
CA GLY A 245 -16.75 12.36 -5.89
C GLY A 245 -15.80 11.16 -5.88
N LEU A 246 -15.32 10.71 -7.05
CA LEU A 246 -14.32 9.64 -7.14
C LEU A 246 -12.92 10.10 -6.70
N GLN A 247 -12.59 11.38 -6.78
CA GLN A 247 -11.30 11.90 -6.31
C GLN A 247 -11.25 12.01 -4.78
N THR A 248 -12.36 12.37 -4.13
CA THR A 248 -12.45 12.42 -2.66
C THR A 248 -12.47 11.03 -2.02
N LEU A 249 -12.89 10.01 -2.79
CA LEU A 249 -12.98 8.62 -2.35
C LEU A 249 -11.63 8.02 -1.99
N VAL A 250 -10.54 8.37 -2.68
CA VAL A 250 -9.20 7.81 -2.39
C VAL A 250 -8.67 8.26 -1.02
N PRO A 251 -8.60 9.57 -0.71
CA PRO A 251 -8.22 10.03 0.63
C PRO A 251 -9.12 9.46 1.73
N ALA A 252 -10.43 9.38 1.48
CA ALA A 252 -11.37 8.78 2.42
C ALA A 252 -11.07 7.30 2.65
N ALA A 253 -10.89 6.50 1.59
CA ALA A 253 -10.57 5.08 1.71
C ALA A 253 -9.27 4.81 2.47
N ARG A 254 -8.23 5.64 2.28
CA ARG A 254 -6.98 5.55 3.04
C ARG A 254 -7.16 5.88 4.52
N THR A 255 -7.96 6.92 4.81
CA THR A 255 -8.29 7.30 6.18
C THR A 255 -9.11 6.20 6.87
N ILE A 256 -10.09 5.63 6.17
CA ILE A 256 -10.87 4.48 6.63
C ILE A 256 -9.94 3.30 6.95
N SER A 257 -9.05 2.90 6.03
CA SER A 257 -8.17 1.75 6.30
C SER A 257 -7.22 2.00 7.49
N SER A 258 -6.68 3.21 7.62
CA SER A 258 -5.79 3.57 8.74
C SER A 258 -6.53 3.65 10.08
N THR A 259 -7.77 4.12 10.08
CA THR A 259 -8.58 4.21 11.31
C THR A 259 -9.04 2.82 11.75
N VAL A 260 -9.38 1.91 10.82
CA VAL A 260 -9.66 0.50 11.15
C VAL A 260 -8.46 -0.16 11.82
N ASP A 261 -7.26 0.01 11.27
CA ASP A 261 -6.01 -0.48 11.88
C ASP A 261 -5.83 0.09 13.30
N GLY A 262 -6.02 1.41 13.46
CA GLY A 262 -5.96 2.07 14.76
C GLY A 262 -7.01 1.57 15.77
N LEU A 263 -8.24 1.29 15.33
CA LEU A 263 -9.28 0.70 16.18
C LEU A 263 -8.87 -0.68 16.68
N ILE A 264 -8.30 -1.51 15.80
CA ILE A 264 -7.85 -2.86 16.15
C ILE A 264 -6.74 -2.82 17.19
N VAL A 265 -5.71 -2.01 16.94
CA VAL A 265 -4.59 -1.85 17.87
C VAL A 265 -5.05 -1.31 19.22
N SER A 266 -6.04 -0.43 19.24
CA SER A 266 -6.57 0.16 20.49
C SER A 266 -7.53 -0.78 21.25
N THR A 267 -7.88 -1.95 20.69
CA THR A 267 -8.79 -2.93 21.31
C THR A 267 -8.06 -4.12 21.92
N ILE A 268 -6.91 -4.52 21.36
CA ILE A 268 -6.20 -5.75 21.75
C ILE A 268 -5.17 -5.43 22.84
N GLY A 269 -5.27 -6.11 23.99
CA GLY A 269 -4.27 -6.04 25.07
C GLY A 269 -4.48 -4.87 26.04
N GLY A 270 -5.73 -4.47 26.26
CA GLY A 270 -6.11 -3.30 27.05
C GLY A 270 -6.80 -2.26 26.18
N LEU A 271 -8.13 -2.12 26.31
CA LEU A 271 -8.93 -1.13 25.59
C LEU A 271 -8.46 0.31 25.87
N GLU A 272 -7.78 0.92 24.90
CA GLU A 272 -7.35 2.32 24.97
C GLU A 272 -8.48 3.26 24.53
N VAL A 273 -9.45 3.44 25.43
CA VAL A 273 -10.70 4.15 25.19
C VAL A 273 -10.56 5.52 24.49
N ASP A 274 -9.54 6.31 24.86
CA ASP A 274 -9.31 7.64 24.29
C ASP A 274 -8.83 7.54 22.83
N LYS A 275 -7.82 6.71 22.55
CA LYS A 275 -7.30 6.51 21.18
C LYS A 275 -8.33 5.83 20.29
N PHE A 276 -9.10 4.90 20.84
CA PHE A 276 -10.21 4.28 20.14
C PHE A 276 -11.27 5.32 19.73
N GLY A 277 -11.63 6.23 20.64
CA GLY A 277 -12.54 7.34 20.37
C GLY A 277 -12.03 8.29 19.29
N GLU A 278 -10.74 8.66 19.31
CA GLU A 278 -10.12 9.48 18.26
C GLU A 278 -10.20 8.82 16.88
N ASN A 279 -9.92 7.52 16.81
CA ASN A 279 -10.03 6.74 15.57
C ASN A 279 -11.47 6.65 15.06
N LEU A 280 -12.46 6.49 15.95
CA LEU A 280 -13.89 6.53 15.58
C LEU A 280 -14.31 7.89 15.00
N VAL A 281 -13.87 8.99 15.61
CA VAL A 281 -14.17 10.34 15.11
C VAL A 281 -13.54 10.54 13.72
N ALA A 282 -12.28 10.14 13.56
CA ALA A 282 -11.59 10.21 12.27
C ALA A 282 -12.29 9.35 11.20
N LEU A 283 -12.78 8.16 11.57
CA LEU A 283 -13.56 7.30 10.69
C LEU A 283 -14.86 7.98 10.25
N ARG A 284 -15.63 8.58 11.18
CA ARG A 284 -16.85 9.33 10.85
C ARG A 284 -16.57 10.49 9.90
N CYS A 285 -15.50 11.26 10.13
CA CYS A 285 -15.08 12.32 9.22
C CYS A 285 -14.72 11.79 7.82
N ALA A 286 -14.09 10.62 7.73
CA ALA A 286 -13.80 9.99 6.45
C ALA A 286 -15.08 9.53 5.72
N LEU A 287 -16.05 8.99 6.47
CA LEU A 287 -17.34 8.56 5.92
C LEU A 287 -18.18 9.73 5.41
N SER A 288 -18.20 10.87 6.09
CA SER A 288 -18.91 12.05 5.60
C SER A 288 -18.39 12.54 4.24
N ASN A 289 -17.11 12.30 3.92
CA ASN A 289 -16.52 12.67 2.63
C ASN A 289 -16.98 11.79 1.45
N ILE A 290 -17.62 10.64 1.74
CA ILE A 290 -18.13 9.71 0.74
C ILE A 290 -19.65 9.50 0.84
N GLU A 291 -20.32 10.23 1.73
CA GLU A 291 -21.76 10.15 1.95
C GLU A 291 -22.56 10.49 0.69
N SER A 292 -22.05 11.41 -0.14
CA SER A 292 -22.66 11.77 -1.43
C SER A 292 -22.73 10.60 -2.43
N LEU A 293 -21.97 9.52 -2.20
CA LEU A 293 -22.02 8.32 -3.02
C LEU A 293 -23.12 7.33 -2.58
N GLY A 294 -23.82 7.60 -1.47
CA GLY A 294 -24.88 6.75 -0.95
C GLY A 294 -24.38 5.40 -0.42
N LEU A 295 -23.12 5.33 0.01
CA LEU A 295 -22.45 4.07 0.42
C LEU A 295 -22.35 3.91 1.96
N THR A 296 -22.83 4.88 2.72
CA THR A 296 -22.50 5.03 4.15
C THR A 296 -23.59 4.59 5.10
N GLU A 297 -24.80 4.28 4.63
CA GLU A 297 -25.95 3.99 5.52
C GLU A 297 -25.69 2.78 6.43
N GLU A 298 -25.37 1.61 5.85
CA GLU A 298 -25.05 0.39 6.61
C GLU A 298 -23.79 0.57 7.46
N VAL A 299 -22.83 1.35 6.97
CA VAL A 299 -21.59 1.64 7.72
C VAL A 299 -21.90 2.51 8.95
N ASN A 300 -22.71 3.54 8.81
CA ASN A 300 -23.07 4.43 9.91
C ASN A 300 -23.79 3.66 11.03
N VAL A 301 -24.70 2.75 10.67
CA VAL A 301 -25.34 1.85 11.64
C VAL A 301 -24.30 1.00 12.39
N ALA A 302 -23.30 0.47 11.69
CA ALA A 302 -22.24 -0.31 12.32
C ALA A 302 -21.33 0.57 13.21
N VAL A 303 -21.01 1.80 12.81
CA VAL A 303 -20.24 2.75 13.63
C VAL A 303 -21.00 3.11 14.89
N ASP A 304 -22.31 3.36 14.80
CA ASP A 304 -23.15 3.66 15.97
C ASP A 304 -23.18 2.48 16.96
N ALA A 305 -23.21 1.24 16.45
CA ALA A 305 -23.12 0.04 17.30
C ALA A 305 -21.77 -0.08 18.02
N VAL A 306 -20.65 0.27 17.35
CA VAL A 306 -19.32 0.30 17.96
C VAL A 306 -19.24 1.38 19.05
N GLU A 307 -19.82 2.56 18.81
CA GLU A 307 -19.86 3.63 19.81
C GLU A 307 -20.71 3.25 21.04
N GLU A 308 -21.83 2.55 20.82
CA GLU A 308 -22.64 2.01 21.92
C GLU A 308 -21.86 0.97 22.73
N ALA A 309 -21.13 0.05 22.07
CA ALA A 309 -20.29 -0.93 22.75
C ALA A 309 -19.17 -0.27 23.57
N LEU A 310 -18.50 0.74 23.00
CA LEU A 310 -17.46 1.50 23.70
C LEU A 310 -18.01 2.21 24.94
N ASN A 311 -19.21 2.79 24.85
CA ASN A 311 -19.83 3.46 25.99
C ASN A 311 -20.20 2.49 27.11
N ARG A 312 -20.62 1.25 26.78
CA ARG A 312 -20.86 0.22 27.80
C ARG A 312 -19.57 -0.22 28.48
N ALA A 313 -18.49 -0.43 27.73
CA ALA A 313 -17.19 -0.77 28.31
C ALA A 313 -16.71 0.31 29.30
N ARG A 314 -16.88 1.60 28.96
CA ARG A 314 -16.58 2.72 29.87
C ARG A 314 -17.38 2.72 31.17
N GLU A 315 -18.61 2.23 31.13
CA GLU A 315 -19.47 2.16 32.32
C GLU A 315 -19.08 1.01 33.24
N GLU A 316 -18.46 -0.05 32.71
CA GLU A 316 -18.00 -1.21 33.49
C GLU A 316 -16.66 -0.95 34.21
N ASP A 317 -15.83 -0.04 33.69
CA ASP A 317 -14.53 0.36 34.28
C ASP A 317 -14.61 1.44 35.39
N ASN A 318 -15.78 2.07 35.61
CA ASN A 318 -16.00 3.13 36.61
C ASN A 318 -16.72 2.65 37.88
#